data_AF-A0A1K0J422-F1
#
_entry.id   AF-A0A1K0J422-F1
#
_cell.length_a   1.000
_cell.length_b   1.000
_cell.length_c   1.000
_cell.angle_alpha   90.00
_cell.angle_beta   90.00
_cell.angle_gamma   90.00
#
_symmetry.space_group_name_H-M   'P 1'
#
loop_
_entity.id
_entity.type
_entity.pdbx_description
1 polymer ?
#
loop_
_entity_poly.entity_id
_entity_poly.type
_entity_poly.pdbx_seq_one_letter_code
_entity_poly.pdbx_strand_id
1 'polypeptide(L)'
;MPGRSAALPSVSRPGAPLDFHLWTPDTPMATGHYGIPVPDGTEAVTPDALLIPCVGFSPDKFRLGYGGGFYDRTLAAMAQRPVAIGIGYENCRLPLQAQPHDIAMDWIVTESGAF
;
A
#
# COMPACT_ATOMS: atom_id res chain seq x y z
N MET A 1 18.12 -17.61 7.00
CA MET A 1 17.40 -16.33 6.89
C MET A 1 16.21 -16.55 5.98
N PRO A 2 15.00 -16.08 6.30
CA PRO A 2 13.92 -16.06 5.32
C PRO A 2 14.38 -15.26 4.08
N GLY A 3 14.02 -15.68 2.88
CA GLY A 3 14.38 -14.96 1.66
C GLY A 3 13.64 -13.64 1.47
N ARG A 4 12.66 -13.32 2.33
CA ARG A 4 11.83 -12.10 2.31
C ARG A 4 11.40 -11.73 3.73
N SER A 5 11.29 -10.43 3.99
CA SER A 5 10.72 -9.86 5.21
C SER A 5 9.41 -9.14 4.91
N ALA A 6 8.51 -9.07 5.87
CA ALA A 6 7.27 -8.31 5.77
C ALA A 6 7.38 -7.01 6.58
N ALA A 7 6.71 -5.97 6.11
CA ALA A 7 6.51 -4.73 6.84
C ALA A 7 5.04 -4.32 6.77
N LEU A 8 4.51 -3.76 7.85
CA LEU A 8 3.16 -3.23 7.89
C LEU A 8 3.19 -1.69 7.83
N PRO A 9 2.23 -1.07 7.14
CA PRO A 9 2.11 0.38 7.11
C PRO A 9 1.56 0.92 8.43
N SER A 10 2.04 2.07 8.84
CA SER A 10 1.49 2.87 9.94
C SER A 10 1.24 4.31 9.47
N VAL A 11 0.19 4.92 10.02
CA VAL A 11 -0.13 6.33 9.78
C VAL A 11 0.42 7.14 10.94
N SER A 12 1.52 7.87 10.72
CA SER A 12 2.05 8.79 11.73
C SER A 12 1.16 10.01 11.94
N ARG A 13 0.62 10.57 10.84
CA ARG A 13 -0.39 11.64 10.89
C ARG A 13 -1.24 11.70 9.61
N PRO A 14 -2.47 12.22 9.68
CA PRO A 14 -3.29 12.47 8.48
C PRO A 14 -2.57 13.34 7.46
N GLY A 15 -2.65 12.96 6.18
CA GLY A 15 -2.04 13.71 5.08
C GLY A 15 -0.53 13.57 4.94
N ALA A 16 0.13 12.74 5.74
CA ALA A 16 1.52 12.35 5.52
C ALA A 16 1.62 11.04 4.69
N PRO A 17 2.79 10.75 4.09
CA PRO A 17 3.15 9.41 3.65
C PRO A 17 3.00 8.37 4.78
N LEU A 18 2.87 7.10 4.40
CA LEU A 18 2.90 5.98 5.33
C LEU A 18 4.33 5.70 5.77
N ASP A 19 4.49 5.35 7.03
CA ASP A 19 5.70 4.72 7.55
C ASP A 19 5.53 3.19 7.48
N PHE A 20 6.63 2.44 7.35
CA PHE A 20 6.58 0.98 7.31
C PHE A 20 7.50 0.39 8.36
N HIS A 21 7.01 -0.60 9.09
CA HIS A 21 7.75 -1.22 10.17
C HIS A 21 7.80 -2.73 9.99
N LEU A 22 8.95 -3.34 10.30
CA LEU A 22 9.12 -4.79 10.21
C LEU A 22 8.06 -5.53 11.02
N TRP A 23 7.55 -6.61 10.44
CA TRP A 23 6.49 -7.39 11.04
C TRP A 23 6.73 -8.89 10.88
N THR A 24 6.41 -9.61 11.95
CA THR A 24 6.30 -11.06 12.04
C THR A 24 5.02 -11.39 12.83
N PRO A 25 4.51 -12.63 12.77
CA PRO A 25 3.38 -13.04 13.61
C PRO A 25 3.58 -12.81 15.12
N ASP A 26 4.83 -12.77 15.58
CA ASP A 26 5.19 -12.57 17.00
C ASP A 26 5.46 -11.09 17.36
N THR A 27 5.37 -10.18 16.38
CA THR A 27 5.64 -8.76 16.59
C THR A 27 4.58 -8.14 17.52
N PRO A 28 4.99 -7.48 18.63
CA PRO A 28 4.06 -6.72 19.46
C PRO A 28 3.31 -5.65 18.65
N MET A 29 2.03 -5.47 18.97
CA MET A 29 1.15 -4.56 18.23
C MET A 29 0.55 -3.52 19.19
N ALA A 30 0.44 -2.28 18.72
CA ALA A 30 -0.26 -1.20 19.39
C ALA A 30 -1.44 -0.71 18.55
N THR A 31 -2.38 -0.01 19.19
CA THR A 31 -3.49 0.64 18.49
C THR A 31 -2.97 1.87 17.74
N GLY A 32 -2.97 1.80 16.41
CA GLY A 32 -2.57 2.90 15.54
C GLY A 32 -3.71 3.89 15.26
N HIS A 33 -3.44 4.80 14.33
CA HIS A 33 -4.43 5.76 13.86
C HIS A 33 -5.65 5.03 13.25
N TYR A 34 -6.84 5.61 13.38
CA TYR A 34 -8.12 4.96 13.02
C TYR A 34 -8.41 3.62 13.72
N GLY A 35 -7.69 3.28 14.80
CA GLY A 35 -7.89 2.01 15.53
C GLY A 35 -7.30 0.79 14.83
N ILE A 36 -6.46 0.98 13.81
CA ILE A 36 -5.83 -0.10 13.05
C ILE A 36 -4.57 -0.57 13.82
N PRO A 37 -4.40 -1.88 14.08
CA PRO A 37 -3.18 -2.39 14.72
C PRO A 37 -1.92 -2.09 13.90
N VAL A 38 -0.88 -1.60 14.57
CA VAL A 38 0.44 -1.32 13.97
C VAL A 38 1.56 -1.94 14.80
N PRO A 39 2.70 -2.32 14.18
CA PRO A 39 3.87 -2.79 14.93
C PRO A 39 4.33 -1.78 15.99
N ASP A 40 4.66 -2.28 17.18
CA ASP A 40 5.16 -1.47 18.30
C ASP A 40 6.63 -1.80 18.60
N GLY A 41 7.47 -0.76 18.65
CA GLY A 41 8.89 -0.89 18.98
C GLY A 41 9.78 -1.53 17.90
N THR A 42 9.30 -1.71 16.67
CA THR A 42 10.07 -2.30 15.55
C THR A 42 10.70 -1.25 14.63
N GLU A 43 11.82 -1.62 14.00
CA GLU A 43 12.56 -0.78 13.06
C GLU A 43 11.70 -0.32 11.88
N ALA A 44 11.83 0.96 11.52
CA ALA A 44 11.26 1.53 10.31
C ALA A 44 12.10 1.13 9.09
N VAL A 45 11.45 0.70 8.02
CA VAL A 45 12.10 0.18 6.81
C VAL A 45 11.51 0.80 5.55
N THR A 46 12.28 0.75 4.46
CA THR A 46 11.80 1.11 3.12
C THR A 46 11.54 -0.18 2.34
N PRO A 47 10.28 -0.54 2.03
CA PRO A 47 9.99 -1.77 1.29
C PRO A 47 10.44 -1.69 -0.17
N ASP A 48 10.92 -2.81 -0.73
CA ASP A 48 11.22 -2.93 -2.16
C ASP A 48 9.96 -3.11 -3.02
N ALA A 49 8.87 -3.59 -2.41
CA ALA A 49 7.57 -3.80 -3.04
C ALA A 49 6.44 -3.48 -2.07
N LEU A 50 5.31 -2.99 -2.59
CA LEU A 50 4.11 -2.66 -1.83
C LEU A 50 2.91 -3.42 -2.37
N LEU A 51 2.19 -4.11 -1.48
CA LEU A 51 0.87 -4.67 -1.75
C LEU A 51 -0.18 -3.65 -1.34
N ILE A 52 -0.88 -3.07 -2.32
CA ILE A 52 -1.74 -1.89 -2.14
C ILE A 52 -3.20 -2.31 -2.36
N PRO A 53 -4.05 -2.32 -1.30
CA PRO A 53 -5.46 -2.68 -1.43
C PRO A 53 -6.22 -1.71 -2.35
N CYS A 54 -7.10 -2.26 -3.19
CA CYS A 54 -7.90 -1.52 -4.16
C CYS A 54 -9.39 -1.68 -3.86
N VAL A 55 -10.12 -0.57 -3.73
CA VAL A 55 -11.60 -0.56 -3.76
C VAL A 55 -12.08 -0.70 -5.20
N GLY A 56 -11.32 -0.15 -6.13
CA GLY A 56 -11.52 -0.27 -7.56
C GLY A 56 -10.21 -0.11 -8.33
N PHE A 57 -10.13 -0.57 -9.57
CA PHE A 57 -8.98 -0.31 -10.43
C PHE A 57 -9.35 -0.27 -11.92
N SER A 58 -8.56 0.45 -12.72
CA SER A 58 -8.75 0.59 -14.16
C SER A 58 -7.78 -0.29 -14.96
N PRO A 59 -8.05 -0.52 -16.27
CA PRO A 59 -7.09 -1.17 -17.18
C PRO A 59 -5.72 -0.47 -17.25
N ASP A 60 -5.70 0.85 -17.05
CA ASP A 60 -4.47 1.66 -17.01
C ASP A 60 -3.76 1.60 -15.64
N LYS A 61 -4.14 0.66 -14.77
CA LYS A 61 -3.55 0.37 -13.46
C LYS A 61 -3.66 1.49 -12.43
N PHE A 62 -4.55 2.46 -12.65
CA PHE A 62 -4.96 3.37 -11.60
C PHE A 62 -5.89 2.64 -10.64
N ARG A 63 -5.87 3.04 -9.37
CA ARG A 63 -6.71 2.46 -8.32
C ARG A 63 -7.59 3.53 -7.69
N LEU A 64 -8.74 3.10 -7.20
CA LEU A 64 -9.57 3.83 -6.25
C LEU A 64 -9.29 3.28 -4.85
N GLY A 65 -8.85 4.14 -3.94
CA GLY A 65 -8.68 3.82 -2.52
C GLY A 65 -9.83 4.36 -1.66
N TYR A 66 -9.65 4.34 -0.34
CA TYR A 66 -10.63 4.86 0.63
C TYR A 66 -10.64 6.41 0.79
N GLY A 67 -9.95 7.14 -0.08
CA GLY A 67 -9.99 8.61 -0.13
C GLY A 67 -8.92 9.38 0.67
N GLY A 68 -8.14 8.73 1.52
CA GLY A 68 -7.08 9.41 2.30
C GLY A 68 -5.81 9.79 1.50
N GLY A 69 -5.65 9.26 0.28
CA GLY A 69 -4.49 9.53 -0.58
C GLY A 69 -3.14 9.08 0.00
N PHE A 70 -3.14 8.19 1.01
CA PHE A 70 -1.92 7.77 1.71
C PHE A 70 -0.90 7.12 0.75
N TYR A 71 -1.34 6.15 -0.07
CA TYR A 71 -0.42 5.44 -0.96
C TYR A 71 0.10 6.29 -2.11
N ASP A 72 -0.71 7.18 -2.72
CA ASP A 72 -0.21 8.08 -3.77
C ASP A 72 0.87 9.01 -3.21
N ARG A 73 0.65 9.56 -2.02
CA ARG A 73 1.61 10.41 -1.32
C ARG A 73 2.87 9.64 -0.92
N THR A 74 2.71 8.38 -0.53
CA THR A 74 3.82 7.48 -0.19
C THR A 74 4.68 7.19 -1.43
N LEU A 75 4.07 6.75 -2.52
CA LEU A 75 4.75 6.47 -3.78
C LEU A 75 5.44 7.73 -4.35
N ALA A 76 4.84 8.90 -4.19
CA ALA A 76 5.44 10.17 -4.61
C ALA A 76 6.63 10.61 -3.75
N ALA A 77 6.66 10.22 -2.46
CA ALA A 77 7.67 10.67 -1.51
C ALA A 77 8.89 9.73 -1.39
N MET A 78 8.77 8.47 -1.84
CA MET A 78 9.87 7.50 -1.75
C MET A 78 10.98 7.82 -2.76
N ALA A 79 12.21 7.94 -2.26
CA ALA A 79 13.38 8.23 -3.09
C ALA A 79 13.65 7.13 -4.13
N GLN A 80 13.44 5.87 -3.75
CA GLN A 80 13.40 4.73 -4.65
C GLN A 80 11.96 4.22 -4.71
N ARG A 81 11.36 4.27 -5.89
CA ARG A 81 10.00 3.77 -6.10
C ARG A 81 9.98 2.24 -5.91
N PRO A 82 9.18 1.71 -4.98
CA PRO A 82 9.00 0.27 -4.85
C PRO A 82 8.18 -0.27 -6.01
N VAL A 83 8.21 -1.59 -6.20
CA VAL A 83 7.23 -2.24 -7.08
C VAL A 83 5.84 -2.10 -6.47
N ALA A 84 4.98 -1.30 -7.08
CA ALA A 84 3.63 -1.02 -6.62
C ALA A 84 2.65 -2.04 -7.21
N ILE A 85 2.05 -2.86 -6.34
CA ILE A 85 1.17 -3.96 -6.74
C ILE A 85 -0.21 -3.71 -6.16
N GLY A 86 -1.17 -3.33 -7.00
CA GLY A 86 -2.57 -3.21 -6.60
C GLY A 86 -3.18 -4.60 -6.39
N ILE A 87 -3.81 -4.82 -5.25
CA ILE A 87 -4.53 -6.07 -4.91
C ILE A 87 -6.01 -5.77 -4.81
N GLY A 88 -6.82 -6.49 -5.59
CA GLY A 88 -8.28 -6.36 -5.57
C GLY A 88 -8.95 -7.58 -6.19
N TYR A 89 -10.27 -7.65 -6.06
CA TYR A 89 -11.06 -8.66 -6.76
C TYR A 89 -11.35 -8.23 -8.20
N GLU A 90 -11.51 -9.16 -9.13
CA GLU A 90 -11.78 -8.82 -10.54
C GLU A 90 -13.07 -7.99 -10.70
N ASN A 91 -14.06 -8.22 -9.82
CA ASN A 91 -15.31 -7.45 -9.79
C ASN A 91 -15.14 -5.96 -9.39
N CYS A 92 -13.96 -5.57 -8.88
CA CYS A 92 -13.59 -4.20 -8.59
C CYS A 92 -13.04 -3.47 -9.83
N ARG A 93 -12.96 -4.12 -11.00
CA ARG A 93 -12.54 -3.45 -12.24
C ARG A 93 -13.60 -2.44 -12.67
N LEU A 94 -13.19 -1.19 -12.87
CA LEU A 94 -14.06 -0.09 -13.31
C LEU A 94 -13.29 0.96 -14.12
N PRO A 95 -13.96 1.71 -15.01
CA PRO A 95 -13.34 2.88 -15.62
C PRO A 95 -13.09 3.94 -14.55
N LEU A 96 -11.84 4.39 -14.43
CA LEU A 96 -11.44 5.46 -13.51
C LEU A 96 -10.92 6.65 -14.31
N GLN A 97 -11.28 7.85 -13.87
CA GLN A 97 -10.68 9.09 -14.34
C GLN A 97 -9.57 9.50 -13.38
N ALA A 98 -8.32 9.19 -13.75
CA ALA A 98 -7.15 9.53 -12.96
C ALA A 98 -7.03 11.05 -12.75
N GLN A 99 -6.63 11.43 -11.55
CA GLN A 99 -6.28 12.79 -11.17
C GLN A 99 -4.77 13.03 -11.33
N PRO A 100 -4.30 14.29 -11.43
CA PRO A 100 -2.89 14.60 -11.62
C PRO A 100 -1.93 14.07 -10.54
N HIS A 101 -2.45 13.75 -9.36
CA HIS A 101 -1.68 13.22 -8.23
C HIS A 101 -1.76 11.69 -8.10
N ASP A 102 -2.59 11.02 -8.92
CA ASP A 102 -2.72 9.58 -8.86
C ASP A 102 -1.50 8.92 -9.51
N ILE A 103 -0.98 7.90 -8.84
CA ILE A 103 0.16 7.13 -9.35
C ILE A 103 -0.36 5.75 -9.78
N ALA A 104 -0.13 5.41 -11.05
CA ALA A 104 -0.46 4.09 -11.58
C ALA A 104 0.38 3.01 -10.89
N MET A 105 -0.24 1.86 -10.60
CA MET A 105 0.45 0.66 -10.12
C MET A 105 1.31 0.06 -11.23
N ASP A 106 2.36 -0.68 -10.86
CA ASP A 106 3.16 -1.43 -11.82
C ASP A 106 2.42 -2.71 -12.24
N TRP A 107 1.69 -3.31 -11.28
CA TRP A 107 0.85 -4.48 -11.49
C TRP A 107 -0.50 -4.34 -10.80
N ILE A 108 -1.55 -4.93 -11.38
CA ILE A 108 -2.79 -5.26 -10.67
C ILE A 108 -2.91 -6.78 -10.58
N VAL A 109 -3.15 -7.31 -9.39
CA VAL A 109 -3.34 -8.75 -9.16
C VAL A 109 -4.75 -8.99 -8.64
N THR A 110 -5.45 -9.90 -9.30
CA THR A 110 -6.78 -10.41 -8.95
C THR A 110 -6.80 -11.93 -8.98
N GLU A 111 -7.93 -12.54 -8.60
CA GLU A 111 -8.16 -13.96 -8.77
C GLU A 111 -8.17 -14.41 -10.25
N SER A 112 -8.26 -13.47 -11.19
CA SER A 112 -8.28 -13.74 -12.64
C SER A 112 -6.90 -13.59 -13.31
N GLY A 113 -5.89 -13.03 -12.61
CA GLY A 113 -4.54 -12.92 -13.13
C GLY A 113 -3.76 -11.71 -12.61
N ALA A 114 -2.62 -11.46 -13.25
CA ALA A 114 -1.78 -10.29 -13.01
C ALA A 114 -1.63 -9.48 -14.31
N PHE A 115 -1.82 -8.15 -14.22
CA PHE A 115 -1.91 -7.23 -15.36
C PHE A 115 -0.91 -6.08 -15.26
#